data_AF-A0ABC8RUV6-F1
#
_entry.id   AF-A0ABC8RUV6-F1
#
_cell.length_a   1.000
_cell.length_b   1.000
_cell.length_c   1.000
_cell.angle_alpha   90.00
_cell.angle_beta   90.00
_cell.angle_gamma   90.00
#
_symmetry.space_group_name_H-M   'P 1'
#
loop_
_entity.id
_entity.type
_entity.pdbx_description
1 polymer ?
#
loop_
_entity_poly.entity_id
_entity_poly.type
_entity_poly.pdbx_seq_one_letter_code
_entity_poly.pdbx_strand_id
1 'polypeptide(L)'
;MKEIIATEREEDAVVGDMIVFPKLFGLCLSQLPELTSFYQGNCTLEFHSLQIFVIEKCPKMQTFVGSSTKRPKETSEEGLEGQIDQEGNSSVTIQPFFNEKVVLHALTDLSLQRLDNLKKIWQNELPVDCFNQLNVLTVRECNNLLKVVPSKLLPMLHNLGKLVVRECDLVEEVLEQGEDSSGKLVFPNVHTLELVHLPNLKSFYLGNHTLEWPSLTKVTLENCPKMQAFSSGLLVTPKLHINS
;
A
#
# COMPACT_ATOMS: atom_id res chain seq x y z
N MET A 1 -11.70 -18.55 9.92
CA MET A 1 -10.69 -17.90 10.79
C MET A 1 -10.64 -16.43 10.38
N LYS A 2 -10.77 -15.50 11.33
CA LYS A 2 -10.78 -14.05 11.04
C LYS A 2 -9.41 -13.38 11.16
N GLU A 3 -8.54 -13.96 11.98
CA GLU A 3 -7.18 -13.51 12.26
C GLU A 3 -6.27 -14.72 12.47
N ILE A 4 -4.97 -14.56 12.19
CA ILE A 4 -3.98 -15.65 12.26
C ILE A 4 -3.41 -15.75 13.67
N ILE A 5 -3.11 -14.61 14.28
CA ILE A 5 -2.67 -14.52 15.67
C ILE A 5 -3.86 -14.04 16.50
N ALA A 6 -4.43 -14.96 17.27
CA ALA A 6 -5.48 -14.64 18.24
C ALA A 6 -4.86 -13.98 19.47
N THR A 7 -5.47 -12.91 19.96
CA THR A 7 -5.08 -12.31 21.24
C THR A 7 -5.79 -13.06 22.38
N GLU A 8 -5.01 -13.77 23.21
CA GLU A 8 -5.49 -14.17 24.52
C GLU A 8 -5.57 -12.90 25.39
N ARG A 9 -6.66 -12.76 26.17
CA ARG A 9 -6.89 -11.55 26.98
C ARG A 9 -5.86 -11.49 28.10
N GLU A 10 -4.75 -10.81 27.88
CA GLU A 10 -3.87 -10.39 28.97
C GLU A 10 -4.24 -8.97 29.41
N GLU A 11 -4.53 -8.84 30.71
CA GLU A 11 -5.01 -7.61 31.35
C GLU A 11 -3.91 -6.56 31.60
N ASP A 12 -2.66 -6.81 31.20
CA ASP A 12 -1.52 -5.94 31.53
C ASP A 12 -0.58 -5.65 30.33
N ALA A 13 -1.12 -5.37 29.13
CA ALA A 13 -0.29 -5.01 27.99
C ALA A 13 0.36 -3.63 28.19
N VAL A 14 1.66 -3.63 28.48
CA VAL A 14 2.53 -2.45 28.56
C VAL A 14 2.60 -1.80 27.18
N VAL A 15 2.66 -0.47 27.15
CA VAL A 15 2.93 0.30 25.92
C VAL A 15 4.32 -0.11 25.39
N GLY A 16 4.37 -0.94 24.34
CA GLY A 16 5.63 -1.27 23.66
C GLY A 16 5.89 -2.75 23.32
N ASP A 17 4.94 -3.66 23.53
CA ASP A 17 5.18 -5.07 23.20
C ASP A 17 5.32 -5.34 21.69
N MET A 18 6.23 -6.25 21.36
CA MET A 18 6.70 -6.52 20.01
C MET A 18 6.71 -8.03 19.75
N ILE A 19 6.02 -8.45 18.69
CA ILE A 19 6.00 -9.86 18.27
C ILE A 19 6.96 -10.01 17.09
N VAL A 20 7.99 -10.82 17.31
CA VAL A 20 9.08 -10.99 16.36
C VAL A 20 8.98 -12.34 15.64
N PHE A 21 9.06 -12.30 14.31
CA PHE A 21 9.16 -13.47 13.43
C PHE A 21 10.58 -13.55 12.84
N PRO A 22 11.56 -14.11 13.56
CA PRO A 22 12.97 -14.03 13.17
C PRO A 22 13.28 -14.88 11.93
N LYS A 23 12.56 -16.00 11.73
CA LYS A 23 12.85 -17.00 10.70
C LYS A 23 11.78 -17.13 9.62
N LEU A 24 10.68 -16.37 9.71
CA LEU A 24 9.62 -16.45 8.70
C LEU A 24 10.14 -15.85 7.40
N PHE A 25 10.41 -16.69 6.41
CA PHE A 25 11.00 -16.29 5.14
C PHE A 25 9.96 -15.89 4.08
N GLY A 26 8.85 -16.60 4.04
CA GLY A 26 7.75 -16.35 3.12
C GLY A 26 6.40 -16.50 3.82
N LEU A 27 5.48 -15.61 3.49
CA LEU A 27 4.11 -15.61 3.98
C LEU A 27 3.17 -15.61 2.78
N CYS A 28 2.35 -16.65 2.67
CA CYS A 28 1.35 -16.77 1.61
C CYS A 28 -0.03 -16.98 2.24
N LEU A 29 -0.94 -16.04 2.00
CA LEU A 29 -2.31 -16.06 2.49
C LEU A 29 -3.25 -16.19 1.29
N SER A 30 -3.82 -17.37 1.07
CA SER A 30 -4.59 -17.67 -0.13
C SER A 30 -5.97 -18.24 0.21
N GLN A 31 -7.00 -17.70 -0.45
CA GLN A 31 -8.39 -18.22 -0.36
C GLN A 31 -8.95 -18.21 1.07
N LEU A 32 -8.75 -17.10 1.78
CA LEU A 32 -9.25 -16.92 3.14
C LEU A 32 -10.39 -15.89 3.14
N PRO A 33 -11.62 -16.30 2.77
CA PRO A 33 -12.74 -15.37 2.55
C PRO A 33 -13.19 -14.63 3.81
N GLU A 34 -12.91 -15.19 4.99
CA GLU A 34 -13.28 -14.62 6.29
C GLU A 34 -12.12 -13.88 6.99
N LEU A 35 -10.90 -13.90 6.43
CA LEU A 35 -9.75 -13.24 7.06
C LEU A 35 -9.90 -11.72 6.94
N THR A 36 -9.89 -11.03 8.08
CA THR A 36 -10.03 -9.57 8.16
C THR A 36 -8.69 -8.88 8.45
N SER A 37 -7.79 -9.54 9.17
CA SER A 37 -6.44 -9.08 9.49
C SER A 37 -5.49 -10.25 9.76
N PHE A 38 -4.17 -10.00 9.73
CA PHE A 38 -3.18 -11.00 10.14
C PHE A 38 -3.12 -11.10 11.67
N TYR A 39 -3.13 -9.94 12.32
CA TYR A 39 -3.13 -9.79 13.77
C TYR A 39 -4.13 -8.71 14.18
N GLN A 40 -4.86 -8.94 15.26
CA GLN A 40 -5.71 -7.94 15.89
C GLN A 40 -5.28 -7.75 17.34
N GLY A 41 -4.51 -6.69 17.57
CA GLY A 41 -3.91 -6.42 18.86
C GLY A 41 -3.14 -5.10 18.88
N ASN A 42 -2.42 -4.86 19.97
CA ASN A 42 -1.74 -3.59 20.17
C ASN A 42 -0.22 -3.67 19.92
N CYS A 43 0.33 -4.87 19.77
CA CYS A 43 1.75 -5.08 19.53
C CYS A 43 2.18 -4.69 18.13
N THR A 44 3.46 -4.31 17.99
CA THR A 44 4.13 -4.18 16.70
C THR A 44 4.60 -5.56 16.23
N LEU A 45 4.40 -5.86 14.95
CA LEU A 45 4.91 -7.08 14.32
C LEU A 45 6.19 -6.78 13.55
N GLU A 46 7.24 -7.55 13.81
CA GLU A 46 8.50 -7.44 13.07
C GLU A 46 8.89 -8.75 12.42
N PHE A 47 9.23 -8.66 11.12
CA PHE A 47 9.64 -9.79 10.31
C PHE A 47 11.06 -9.58 9.80
N HIS A 48 12.04 -10.17 10.47
CA HIS A 48 13.46 -9.97 10.16
C HIS A 48 13.88 -10.62 8.84
N SER A 49 13.24 -11.73 8.46
CA SER A 49 13.66 -12.56 7.33
C SER A 49 12.61 -12.66 6.21
N LEU A 50 11.47 -11.97 6.34
CA LEU A 50 10.36 -12.13 5.40
C LEU A 50 10.71 -11.43 4.09
N GLN A 51 10.97 -12.21 3.05
CA GLN A 51 11.30 -11.73 1.71
C GLN A 51 10.09 -11.74 0.78
N ILE A 52 9.22 -12.74 0.93
CA ILE A 52 8.08 -12.95 0.04
C ILE A 52 6.80 -12.81 0.85
N PHE A 53 5.96 -11.85 0.49
CA PHE A 53 4.62 -11.72 1.04
C PHE A 53 3.57 -11.70 -0.08
N VAL A 54 2.77 -12.77 -0.13
CA VAL A 54 1.68 -12.93 -1.09
C VAL A 54 0.36 -13.04 -0.35
N ILE A 55 -0.62 -12.26 -0.78
CA ILE A 55 -2.01 -12.41 -0.36
C ILE A 55 -2.92 -12.45 -1.59
N GLU A 56 -3.78 -13.45 -1.63
CA GLU A 56 -4.63 -13.74 -2.77
C GLU A 56 -6.02 -14.22 -2.34
N LYS A 57 -7.09 -13.65 -2.91
CA LYS A 57 -8.48 -14.07 -2.63
C LYS A 57 -8.83 -13.97 -1.13
N CYS A 58 -8.52 -12.82 -0.52
CA CYS A 58 -8.88 -12.51 0.86
C CYS A 58 -9.78 -11.26 0.89
N PRO A 59 -11.01 -11.34 0.35
CA PRO A 59 -11.85 -10.17 0.04
C PRO A 59 -12.23 -9.34 1.28
N LYS A 60 -12.34 -9.97 2.45
CA LYS A 60 -12.67 -9.27 3.71
C LYS A 60 -11.47 -8.61 4.38
N MET A 61 -10.25 -8.86 3.93
CA MET A 61 -9.05 -8.35 4.59
C MET A 61 -8.89 -6.85 4.31
N GLN A 62 -8.89 -6.06 5.38
CA GLN A 62 -8.82 -4.59 5.29
C GLN A 62 -7.49 -4.03 5.77
N THR A 63 -6.84 -4.72 6.71
CA THR A 63 -5.57 -4.30 7.32
C THR A 63 -4.72 -5.51 7.65
N PHE A 64 -3.40 -5.34 7.67
CA PHE A 64 -2.49 -6.39 8.10
C PHE A 64 -2.48 -6.50 9.63
N VAL A 65 -2.26 -5.37 10.32
CA VAL A 65 -2.29 -5.29 11.79
C VAL A 65 -3.44 -4.37 12.22
N GLY A 66 -4.52 -4.97 12.72
CA GLY A 66 -5.66 -4.24 13.25
C GLY A 66 -5.46 -3.84 14.71
N SER A 67 -5.92 -2.66 15.10
CA SER A 67 -6.02 -2.31 16.52
C SER A 67 -7.20 -3.06 17.16
N SER A 68 -6.99 -3.55 18.39
CA SER A 68 -8.08 -4.09 19.19
C SER A 68 -8.88 -2.92 19.76
N THR A 69 -9.78 -2.35 18.97
CA THR A 69 -10.81 -1.49 19.55
C THR A 69 -11.75 -2.42 20.32
N LYS A 70 -11.71 -2.33 21.66
CA LYS A 70 -12.84 -2.81 22.47
C LYS A 70 -14.08 -2.20 21.79
N ARG A 71 -15.08 -3.05 21.47
CA ARG A 71 -16.39 -2.60 20.94
C ARG A 71 -16.80 -1.29 21.63
N PRO A 72 -17.40 -0.32 20.94
CA PRO A 72 -17.80 0.92 21.58
C PRO A 72 -18.67 0.55 22.78
N LYS A 73 -18.16 0.81 23.99
CA LYS A 73 -19.02 0.86 25.17
C LYS A 73 -19.77 2.17 25.02
N GLU A 74 -21.05 2.09 24.69
CA GLU A 74 -21.99 3.14 25.03
C GLU A 74 -21.82 3.42 26.53
N THR A 75 -21.22 4.56 26.88
CA THR A 75 -21.47 5.35 28.11
C THR A 75 -20.49 6.52 28.22
N SER A 76 -21.08 7.72 28.17
CA SER A 76 -20.70 8.97 28.85
C SER A 76 -19.33 9.62 28.60
N GLU A 77 -19.38 10.71 27.83
CA GLU A 77 -18.76 12.04 28.05
C GLU A 77 -17.41 12.13 28.77
N GLU A 78 -16.36 12.54 28.04
CA GLU A 78 -15.76 13.89 28.14
C GLU A 78 -14.45 13.95 27.31
N GLY A 79 -14.34 14.97 26.44
CA GLY A 79 -13.05 15.57 26.11
C GLY A 79 -12.43 15.28 24.74
N LEU A 80 -12.99 15.93 23.71
CA LEU A 80 -12.43 16.37 22.40
C LEU A 80 -13.18 15.78 21.20
N GLU A 81 -14.42 16.25 21.05
CA GLU A 81 -15.19 16.13 19.82
C GLU A 81 -14.61 17.03 18.73
N GLY A 82 -14.60 16.50 17.51
CA GLY A 82 -14.05 17.14 16.32
C GLY A 82 -14.81 18.40 15.90
N GLN A 83 -14.12 19.23 15.12
CA GLN A 83 -14.75 20.32 14.37
C GLN A 83 -15.66 19.72 13.30
N ILE A 84 -16.95 20.07 13.37
CA ILE A 84 -17.97 19.74 12.38
C ILE A 84 -17.95 20.86 11.34
N ASP A 85 -17.37 20.60 10.18
CA ASP A 85 -17.55 21.47 9.02
C ASP A 85 -18.88 21.12 8.34
N GLN A 86 -19.65 22.16 8.01
CA GLN A 86 -20.96 22.06 7.38
C GLN A 86 -20.85 21.63 5.92
N GLU A 87 -20.69 20.34 5.67
CA GLU A 87 -21.07 19.67 4.43
C GLU A 87 -21.17 18.18 4.76
N GLY A 88 -22.30 17.55 4.43
CA GLY A 88 -22.64 16.17 4.79
C GLY A 88 -21.79 15.10 4.10
N ASN A 89 -20.47 15.21 4.18
CA ASN A 89 -19.53 14.18 3.77
C ASN A 89 -19.02 13.51 5.04
N SER A 90 -19.54 12.31 5.32
CA SER A 90 -18.94 11.43 6.32
C SER A 90 -17.47 11.25 5.92
N SER A 91 -16.55 11.85 6.67
CA SER A 91 -15.12 11.56 6.51
C SER A 91 -14.91 10.13 6.98
N VAL A 92 -15.19 9.18 6.09
CA VAL A 92 -14.90 7.77 6.30
C VAL A 92 -13.38 7.70 6.34
N THR A 93 -12.81 7.57 7.54
CA THR A 93 -11.37 7.39 7.72
C THR A 93 -10.97 6.09 7.00
N ILE A 94 -10.30 6.23 5.85
CA ILE A 94 -9.82 5.08 5.07
C ILE A 94 -8.65 4.45 5.83
N GLN A 95 -8.83 3.23 6.33
CA GLN A 95 -7.77 2.49 7.01
C GLN A 95 -6.73 1.97 5.99
N PRO A 96 -5.41 2.20 6.21
CA PRO A 96 -4.37 1.64 5.37
C PRO A 96 -4.11 0.15 5.70
N PHE A 97 -3.66 -0.60 4.70
CA PHE A 97 -3.34 -2.01 4.87
C PHE A 97 -2.09 -2.22 5.74
N PHE A 98 -1.00 -1.49 5.44
CA PHE A 98 0.20 -1.41 6.26
C PHE A 98 0.20 -0.10 7.05
N ASN A 99 0.42 -0.21 8.37
CA ASN A 99 0.49 0.91 9.31
C ASN A 99 1.82 0.96 10.06
N GLU A 100 1.94 1.83 11.06
CA GLU A 100 3.17 1.96 11.84
C GLU A 100 3.54 0.72 12.68
N LYS A 101 2.62 -0.24 12.84
CA LYS A 101 2.78 -1.44 13.68
C LYS A 101 3.33 -2.65 12.92
N VAL A 102 3.84 -2.46 11.72
CA VAL A 102 4.41 -3.54 10.92
C VAL A 102 5.76 -3.12 10.35
N VAL A 103 6.74 -4.00 10.54
CA VAL A 103 8.14 -3.79 10.17
C VAL A 103 8.61 -4.94 9.29
N LEU A 104 8.97 -4.63 8.03
CA LEU A 104 9.23 -5.59 6.94
C LEU A 104 10.59 -5.38 6.24
N HIS A 105 11.65 -5.18 7.02
CA HIS A 105 12.98 -4.75 6.53
C HIS A 105 13.59 -5.58 5.39
N ALA A 106 13.28 -6.88 5.30
CA ALA A 106 13.84 -7.79 4.30
C ALA A 106 12.91 -8.07 3.12
N LEU A 107 11.73 -7.44 3.05
CA LEU A 107 10.72 -7.77 2.05
C LEU A 107 11.19 -7.37 0.64
N THR A 108 11.29 -8.35 -0.26
CA THR A 108 11.70 -8.16 -1.65
C THR A 108 10.51 -8.24 -2.61
N ASP A 109 9.52 -9.07 -2.32
CA ASP A 109 8.40 -9.39 -3.19
C ASP A 109 7.08 -9.24 -2.44
N LEU A 110 6.29 -8.24 -2.84
CA LEU A 110 4.95 -8.01 -2.31
C LEU A 110 3.91 -8.22 -3.42
N SER A 111 2.97 -9.13 -3.19
CA SER A 111 1.85 -9.39 -4.09
C SER A 111 0.52 -9.30 -3.37
N LEU A 112 -0.31 -8.34 -3.77
CA LEU A 112 -1.66 -8.11 -3.26
C LEU A 112 -2.66 -8.44 -4.38
N GLN A 113 -3.47 -9.49 -4.21
CA GLN A 113 -4.37 -9.95 -5.26
C GLN A 113 -5.79 -10.20 -4.72
N ARG A 114 -6.81 -9.67 -5.41
CA ARG A 114 -8.23 -9.89 -5.06
C ARG A 114 -8.55 -9.58 -3.60
N LEU A 115 -8.20 -8.36 -3.20
CA LEU A 115 -8.53 -7.80 -1.89
C LEU A 115 -9.63 -6.75 -2.04
N ASP A 116 -10.87 -7.21 -2.04
CA ASP A 116 -12.02 -6.34 -2.32
C ASP A 116 -12.16 -5.21 -1.30
N ASN A 117 -11.80 -5.41 -0.03
CA ASN A 117 -11.85 -4.33 0.97
C ASN A 117 -10.59 -3.44 1.01
N LEU A 118 -9.58 -3.70 0.16
CA LEU A 118 -8.36 -2.91 0.11
C LEU A 118 -8.62 -1.57 -0.60
N LYS A 119 -8.69 -0.49 0.17
CA LYS A 119 -8.85 0.88 -0.35
C LYS A 119 -7.57 1.69 -0.40
N LYS A 120 -6.63 1.41 0.50
CA LYS A 120 -5.33 2.07 0.64
C LYS A 120 -4.29 1.06 1.14
N ILE A 121 -3.14 0.98 0.46
CA ILE A 121 -2.10 0.01 0.83
C ILE A 121 -1.25 0.54 1.99
N TRP A 122 -0.85 1.81 1.95
CA TRP A 122 0.18 2.34 2.83
C TRP A 122 -0.34 3.45 3.72
N GLN A 123 0.09 3.49 4.97
CA GLN A 123 0.05 4.72 5.75
C GLN A 123 1.07 5.72 5.21
N ASN A 124 0.79 7.01 5.37
CA ASN A 124 1.67 8.07 4.89
C ASN A 124 2.98 8.13 5.69
N GLU A 125 2.93 7.70 6.95
CA GLU A 125 4.05 7.60 7.88
C GLU A 125 4.24 6.14 8.25
N LEU A 126 5.35 5.56 7.80
CA LEU A 126 5.73 4.19 8.08
C LEU A 126 7.08 4.18 8.82
N PRO A 127 7.40 3.08 9.55
CA PRO A 127 8.70 2.95 10.18
C PRO A 127 9.82 3.07 9.14
N VAL A 128 10.91 3.73 9.53
CA VAL A 128 12.08 3.91 8.69
C VAL A 128 12.56 2.54 8.18
N ASP A 129 12.94 2.47 6.91
CA ASP A 129 13.46 1.27 6.25
C ASP A 129 12.52 0.06 6.15
N CYS A 130 11.21 0.23 6.40
CA CYS A 130 10.24 -0.89 6.38
C CYS A 130 10.10 -1.56 5.01
N PHE A 131 10.37 -0.88 3.89
CA PHE A 131 10.25 -1.44 2.53
C PHE A 131 11.49 -1.23 1.65
N ASN A 132 12.64 -0.94 2.26
CA ASN A 132 13.86 -0.59 1.52
C ASN A 132 14.36 -1.68 0.59
N GLN A 133 14.11 -2.96 0.89
CA GLN A 133 14.52 -4.08 0.04
C GLN A 133 13.48 -4.45 -1.03
N LEU A 134 12.34 -3.76 -1.08
CA LEU A 134 11.24 -4.13 -1.97
C LEU A 134 11.66 -3.95 -3.41
N ASN A 135 11.75 -5.06 -4.14
CA ASN A 135 12.15 -5.11 -5.54
C ASN A 135 10.94 -5.28 -6.47
N VAL A 136 9.93 -6.03 -6.04
CA VAL A 136 8.73 -6.31 -6.84
C VAL A 136 7.47 -5.95 -6.06
N LEU A 137 6.67 -5.04 -6.62
CA LEU A 137 5.33 -4.74 -6.16
C LEU A 137 4.32 -5.16 -7.22
N THR A 138 3.45 -6.10 -6.88
CA THR A 138 2.34 -6.55 -7.73
C THR A 138 1.01 -6.31 -7.04
N VAL A 139 0.12 -5.57 -7.70
CA VAL A 139 -1.26 -5.36 -7.27
C VAL A 139 -2.19 -5.82 -8.39
N ARG A 140 -3.09 -6.76 -8.09
CA ARG A 140 -3.96 -7.36 -9.11
C ARG A 140 -5.39 -7.53 -8.62
N GLU A 141 -6.39 -7.19 -9.43
CA GLU A 141 -7.80 -7.43 -9.10
C GLU A 141 -8.21 -6.82 -7.74
N CYS A 142 -7.56 -5.74 -7.30
CA CYS A 142 -7.90 -5.01 -6.07
C CYS A 142 -8.85 -3.85 -6.42
N ASN A 143 -10.10 -4.19 -6.72
CA ASN A 143 -11.01 -3.30 -7.44
C ASN A 143 -11.41 -2.03 -6.68
N ASN A 144 -11.34 -2.03 -5.34
CA ASN A 144 -11.66 -0.86 -4.53
C ASN A 144 -10.44 0.00 -4.16
N LEU A 145 -9.25 -0.35 -4.66
CA LEU A 145 -8.03 0.42 -4.44
C LEU A 145 -8.09 1.73 -5.24
N LEU A 146 -7.82 2.86 -4.58
CA LEU A 146 -7.89 4.18 -5.22
C LEU A 146 -6.54 4.63 -5.79
N LYS A 147 -5.46 4.41 -5.04
CA LYS A 147 -4.09 4.82 -5.37
C LYS A 147 -3.10 3.75 -4.92
N VAL A 148 -1.98 3.60 -5.63
CA VAL A 148 -1.05 2.49 -5.39
C VAL A 148 0.12 2.87 -4.49
N VAL A 149 0.80 3.99 -4.74
CA VAL A 149 2.00 4.41 -4.01
C VAL A 149 1.93 5.90 -3.64
N PRO A 150 2.04 6.28 -2.36
CA PRO A 150 2.29 7.66 -1.96
C PRO A 150 3.68 8.14 -2.37
N SER A 151 3.79 9.35 -2.93
CA SER A 151 5.09 9.91 -3.32
C SER A 151 6.05 10.06 -2.14
N LYS A 152 5.53 10.27 -0.92
CA LYS A 152 6.30 10.32 0.34
C LYS A 152 7.06 9.01 0.63
N LEU A 153 6.64 7.87 0.04
CA LEU A 153 7.30 6.57 0.22
C LEU A 153 8.37 6.25 -0.82
N LEU A 154 8.57 7.08 -1.85
CA LEU A 154 9.61 6.83 -2.85
C LEU A 154 11.03 6.65 -2.27
N PRO A 155 11.46 7.39 -1.23
CA PRO A 155 12.75 7.14 -0.59
C PRO A 155 12.86 5.71 -0.01
N MET A 156 11.76 5.17 0.51
CA MET A 156 11.69 3.81 1.05
C MET A 156 11.57 2.74 -0.03
N LEU A 157 11.17 3.11 -1.25
CA LEU A 157 10.98 2.19 -2.38
C LEU A 157 12.13 2.29 -3.40
N HIS A 158 13.31 2.73 -2.97
CA HIS A 158 14.44 2.98 -3.85
C HIS A 158 14.95 1.72 -4.58
N ASN A 159 14.80 0.52 -4.02
CA ASN A 159 15.19 -0.74 -4.68
C ASN A 159 14.11 -1.36 -5.58
N LEU A 160 12.96 -0.69 -5.73
CA LEU A 160 11.87 -1.18 -6.56
C LEU A 160 12.34 -1.30 -8.01
N GLY A 161 12.39 -2.53 -8.51
CA GLY A 161 12.76 -2.87 -9.88
C GLY A 161 11.56 -3.07 -10.79
N LYS A 162 10.46 -3.61 -10.24
CA LYS A 162 9.25 -3.94 -10.98
C LYS A 162 7.99 -3.48 -10.26
N LEU A 163 7.19 -2.69 -10.97
CA LEU A 163 5.85 -2.25 -10.53
C LEU A 163 4.80 -2.80 -11.49
N VAL A 164 3.88 -3.62 -10.97
CA VAL A 164 2.79 -4.24 -11.72
C VAL A 164 1.47 -3.88 -11.09
N VAL A 165 0.58 -3.24 -11.85
CA VAL A 165 -0.80 -2.94 -11.45
C VAL A 165 -1.71 -3.45 -12.55
N ARG A 166 -2.55 -4.44 -12.23
CA ARG A 166 -3.43 -5.09 -13.22
C ARG A 166 -4.86 -5.22 -12.73
N GLU A 167 -5.82 -5.02 -13.62
CA GLU A 167 -7.23 -5.34 -13.36
C GLU A 167 -7.76 -4.67 -12.07
N CYS A 168 -7.34 -3.45 -11.76
CA CYS A 168 -7.80 -2.70 -10.57
C CYS A 168 -8.74 -1.58 -11.01
N ASP A 169 -10.05 -1.81 -10.85
CA ASP A 169 -11.08 -0.96 -11.46
C ASP A 169 -11.06 0.50 -11.00
N LEU A 170 -10.96 0.79 -9.71
CA LEU A 170 -11.06 2.16 -9.17
C LEU A 170 -9.74 2.94 -9.10
N VAL A 171 -8.62 2.35 -9.54
CA VAL A 171 -7.33 3.07 -9.55
C VAL A 171 -7.39 4.20 -10.58
N GLU A 172 -7.42 5.45 -10.11
CA GLU A 172 -7.40 6.64 -10.97
C GLU A 172 -5.99 7.18 -11.20
N GLU A 173 -5.10 6.96 -10.23
CA GLU A 173 -3.69 7.36 -10.23
C GLU A 173 -2.83 6.27 -9.59
N VAL A 174 -1.63 6.04 -10.13
CA VAL A 174 -0.70 5.07 -9.55
C VAL A 174 0.09 5.72 -8.40
N LEU A 175 0.60 6.93 -8.62
CA LEU A 175 1.38 7.70 -7.66
C LEU A 175 0.52 8.81 -7.05
N GLU A 176 0.37 8.82 -5.72
CA GLU A 176 -0.33 9.88 -5.00
C GLU A 176 0.59 11.07 -4.75
N GLN A 177 0.13 12.28 -5.06
CA GLN A 177 0.82 13.53 -4.76
C GLN A 177 0.87 13.81 -3.24
N GLY A 178 2.08 14.00 -2.72
CA GLY A 178 2.32 14.57 -1.38
C GLY A 178 2.23 16.09 -1.35
N GLU A 179 2.22 16.65 -0.15
CA GLU A 179 2.05 18.09 0.13
C GLU A 179 3.24 18.97 -0.33
N ASP A 180 4.38 18.37 -0.66
CA ASP A 180 5.58 19.10 -1.07
C ASP A 180 5.50 19.55 -2.54
N SER A 181 5.29 20.84 -2.72
CA SER A 181 5.22 21.51 -4.02
C SER A 181 6.63 21.80 -4.55
N SER A 182 6.93 21.23 -5.72
CA SER A 182 8.15 21.38 -6.53
C SER A 182 9.32 20.46 -6.17
N GLY A 183 9.82 19.75 -7.19
CA GLY A 183 10.93 18.80 -7.06
C GLY A 183 10.95 17.77 -8.20
N LYS A 184 11.87 16.81 -8.07
CA LYS A 184 11.98 15.64 -8.93
C LYS A 184 11.56 14.41 -8.14
N LEU A 185 10.84 13.49 -8.77
CA LEU A 185 10.51 12.18 -8.22
C LEU A 185 11.29 11.14 -9.01
N VAL A 186 12.22 10.46 -8.33
CA VAL A 186 13.17 9.55 -8.98
C VAL A 186 12.76 8.11 -8.67
N PHE A 187 12.66 7.30 -9.71
CA PHE A 187 12.50 5.85 -9.67
C PHE A 187 13.81 5.21 -10.12
N PRO A 188 14.84 5.11 -9.25
CA PRO A 188 16.21 4.85 -9.67
C PRO A 188 16.40 3.47 -10.30
N ASN A 189 15.69 2.46 -9.77
CA ASN A 189 15.89 1.06 -10.12
C ASN A 189 14.74 0.44 -10.92
N VAL A 190 13.60 1.14 -11.09
CA VAL A 190 12.45 0.57 -11.80
C VAL A 190 12.82 0.36 -13.26
N HIS A 191 12.96 -0.90 -13.66
CA HIS A 191 13.23 -1.31 -15.04
C HIS A 191 11.97 -1.81 -15.76
N THR A 192 10.92 -2.17 -15.03
CA THR A 192 9.67 -2.67 -15.60
C THR A 192 8.45 -2.06 -14.92
N LEU A 193 7.61 -1.40 -15.72
CA LEU A 193 6.31 -0.86 -15.34
C LEU A 193 5.21 -1.51 -16.17
N GLU A 194 4.24 -2.13 -15.52
CA GLU A 194 3.11 -2.77 -16.20
C GLU A 194 1.79 -2.26 -15.60
N LEU A 195 1.02 -1.54 -16.41
CA LEU A 195 -0.32 -1.04 -16.09
C LEU A 195 -1.29 -1.64 -17.12
N VAL A 196 -2.09 -2.61 -16.70
CA VAL A 196 -2.90 -3.44 -17.62
C VAL A 196 -4.34 -3.55 -17.12
N HIS A 197 -5.32 -3.33 -18.00
CA HIS A 197 -6.75 -3.41 -17.68
C HIS A 197 -7.14 -2.49 -16.51
N LEU A 198 -6.86 -1.19 -16.64
CA LEU A 198 -7.20 -0.19 -15.61
C LEU A 198 -8.24 0.80 -16.18
N PRO A 199 -9.55 0.46 -16.10
CA PRO A 199 -10.60 1.20 -16.81
C PRO A 199 -10.79 2.64 -16.31
N ASN A 200 -10.41 2.96 -15.08
CA ASN A 200 -10.51 4.32 -14.53
C ASN A 200 -9.18 5.09 -14.41
N LEU A 201 -8.06 4.50 -14.83
CA LEU A 201 -6.76 5.17 -14.75
C LEU A 201 -6.75 6.42 -15.62
N LYS A 202 -6.54 7.59 -15.01
CA LYS A 202 -6.48 8.90 -15.69
C LYS A 202 -5.03 9.29 -16.02
N SER A 203 -4.11 9.02 -15.09
CA SER A 203 -2.68 9.34 -15.19
C SER A 203 -1.85 8.40 -14.31
N PHE A 204 -0.55 8.23 -14.59
CA PHE A 204 0.34 7.61 -13.62
C PHE A 204 0.53 8.52 -12.40
N TYR A 205 0.65 9.83 -12.64
CA TYR A 205 0.82 10.87 -11.62
C TYR A 205 0.18 12.18 -12.07
N LEU A 206 -0.75 12.76 -11.31
CA LEU A 206 -1.36 14.06 -11.68
C LEU A 206 -0.47 15.26 -11.37
N GLY A 207 0.47 15.13 -10.42
CA GLY A 207 1.37 16.21 -10.05
C GLY A 207 2.29 16.65 -11.20
N ASN A 208 2.88 17.82 -11.03
CA ASN A 208 3.69 18.50 -12.06
C ASN A 208 5.21 18.32 -11.88
N HIS A 209 5.64 17.50 -10.91
CA HIS A 209 7.04 17.18 -10.69
C HIS A 209 7.64 16.42 -11.88
N THR A 210 8.94 16.59 -12.09
CA THR A 210 9.68 15.79 -13.08
C THR A 210 9.80 14.35 -12.57
N LEU A 211 9.36 13.38 -13.36
CA LEU A 211 9.57 11.96 -13.06
C LEU A 211 10.83 11.46 -13.78
N GLU A 212 11.82 10.99 -13.01
CA GLU A 212 13.07 10.44 -13.54
C GLU A 212 13.09 8.92 -13.40
N TRP A 213 13.33 8.24 -14.52
CA TRP A 213 13.30 6.79 -14.65
C TRP A 213 14.60 6.29 -15.31
N PRO A 214 15.76 6.43 -14.67
CA PRO A 214 17.07 6.16 -15.27
C PRO A 214 17.29 4.70 -15.66
N SER A 215 16.51 3.77 -15.11
CA SER A 215 16.63 2.32 -15.35
C SER A 215 15.48 1.72 -16.15
N LEU A 216 14.46 2.50 -16.52
CA LEU A 216 13.25 2.00 -17.16
C LEU A 216 13.51 1.56 -18.58
N THR A 217 13.31 0.27 -18.85
CA THR A 217 13.52 -0.36 -20.16
C THR A 217 12.25 -0.95 -20.75
N LYS A 218 11.28 -1.33 -19.90
CA LYS A 218 10.02 -1.93 -20.31
C LYS A 218 8.83 -1.20 -19.70
N VAL A 219 7.93 -0.74 -20.56
CA VAL A 219 6.61 -0.21 -20.18
C VAL A 219 5.54 -1.00 -20.90
N THR A 220 4.53 -1.45 -20.18
CA THR A 220 3.32 -2.06 -20.74
C THR A 220 2.13 -1.24 -20.27
N LEU A 221 1.46 -0.58 -21.22
CA LEU A 221 0.21 0.15 -21.02
C LEU A 221 -0.84 -0.51 -21.91
N GLU A 222 -1.72 -1.32 -21.33
CA GLU A 222 -2.70 -2.09 -22.10
C GLU A 222 -4.10 -1.91 -21.50
N ASN A 223 -5.06 -1.54 -22.36
CA ASN A 223 -6.47 -1.38 -21.98
C ASN A 223 -6.69 -0.45 -20.77
N CYS A 224 -6.18 0.79 -20.88
CA CYS A 224 -6.39 1.90 -19.93
C CYS A 224 -7.15 3.05 -20.64
N PRO A 225 -8.43 2.88 -20.97
CA PRO A 225 -9.15 3.75 -21.92
C PRO A 225 -9.34 5.21 -21.46
N LYS A 226 -9.31 5.49 -20.15
CA LYS A 226 -9.45 6.86 -19.61
C LYS A 226 -8.12 7.60 -19.47
N MET A 227 -7.01 6.95 -19.75
CA MET A 227 -5.68 7.53 -19.57
C MET A 227 -5.41 8.54 -20.69
N GLN A 228 -5.28 9.82 -20.33
CA GLN A 228 -5.05 10.90 -21.30
C GLN A 228 -3.57 11.27 -21.43
N ALA A 229 -2.84 11.22 -20.31
CA ALA A 229 -1.42 11.49 -20.24
C ALA A 229 -0.78 10.57 -19.20
N PHE A 230 0.53 10.35 -19.30
CA PHE A 230 1.27 9.60 -18.29
C PHE A 230 1.54 10.44 -17.03
N SER A 231 1.94 11.70 -17.20
CA SER A 231 2.06 12.67 -16.11
C SER A 231 1.88 14.10 -16.65
N SER A 232 1.57 15.04 -15.77
CA SER A 232 1.53 16.48 -16.10
C SER A 232 2.92 17.11 -16.14
N GLY A 233 3.88 16.56 -15.37
CA GLY A 233 5.28 17.00 -15.34
C GLY A 233 6.17 16.38 -16.41
N LEU A 234 7.43 16.80 -16.44
CA LEU A 234 8.44 16.29 -17.39
C LEU A 234 8.77 14.82 -17.11
N LEU A 235 8.95 14.03 -18.17
CA LEU A 235 9.39 12.64 -18.10
C LEU A 235 10.82 12.50 -18.60
N VAL A 236 11.67 11.85 -17.79
CA VAL A 236 13.07 11.56 -18.14
C VAL A 236 13.29 10.05 -18.11
N THR A 237 13.26 9.41 -19.29
CA THR A 237 13.35 7.95 -19.46
C THR A 237 14.49 7.58 -20.41
N PRO A 238 15.78 7.74 -20.02
CA PRO A 238 16.92 7.67 -20.95
C PRO A 238 17.14 6.29 -21.59
N LYS A 239 16.64 5.21 -20.97
CA LYS A 239 16.79 3.83 -21.47
C LYS A 239 15.52 3.27 -22.13
N LEU A 240 14.43 4.03 -22.15
CA LEU A 240 13.18 3.58 -22.73
C LEU A 240 13.19 3.86 -24.23
N HIS A 241 13.39 2.82 -25.03
CA HIS A 241 13.25 2.89 -26.48
C HIS A 241 11.78 2.61 -26.84
N ILE A 242 11.04 3.64 -27.25
CA ILE A 242 9.71 3.48 -27.82
C ILE A 242 9.92 3.07 -29.28
N ASN A 243 9.78 1.78 -29.59
CA ASN A 243 9.73 1.33 -30.97
C ASN A 243 8.39 1.79 -31.56
N SER A 244 8.44 2.86 -32.36
CA SER A 244 7.32 3.43 -33.12
C SER A 244 6.83 2.53 -34.23
#